data_AF-A0A1Q5UF49-F1
#
_entry.id   AF-A0A1Q5UF49-F1
#
_cell.length_a   1.000
_cell.length_b   1.000
_cell.length_c   1.000
_cell.angle_alpha   90.00
_cell.angle_beta   90.00
_cell.angle_gamma   90.00
#
_symmetry.space_group_name_H-M   'P 1'
#
loop_
_entity.id
_entity.type
_entity.pdbx_description
1 polymer ?
#
loop_
_entity_poly.entity_id
_entity_poly.type
_entity_poly.pdbx_seq_one_letter_code
_entity_poly.pdbx_strand_id
1 'polypeptide(L)'
;MPGDAENIISMEKFQPLLQSTQCTDKTMTMDFKDERSYQYGQRLWQWVNDADDRKFVLVAGNGHCGWNEHRLPFVVSNVLFSDAKNTISVIGYVSDWKTVAHTYELFVGGHPSSEKRDIDHTFSLDFNHALPLSSKSLSMGDFKFTYDCEDCGTKGEFDFQFELKTELFVPTGVSMTLSPHGVSANFNPRLGLSANFTGTKSDEIELGKIPIDGLTIPGGILDLGPEIVFSWGYALGPIVGTAGVSTGVSIGLEDSAELRIDLTSPDVSARGWTPKVTKKPITVDASISGGIKVNAKAAIQLALEALDTGFEIGLDLEPWAGATLTVASSSGSVCPDDTEKHHFGVKVAPSAGVNLNVEASEAGDENEPFLSKAIASLTMPLPSMCTGFEAPPNAAGSPRKTTTKATSTPLPRFSTIISSIVSSTTAALTTSTTPITTSFLSSSSSISSISASSPYPYVRRKRHIVARPNGQAHA
;
A
#
# COMPACT_ATOMS: atom_id res chain seq x y z
N MET A 1 29.90 -13.23 -23.77
CA MET A 1 28.98 -13.12 -22.61
C MET A 1 28.08 -11.91 -22.85
N PRO A 2 26.88 -11.81 -22.24
CA PRO A 2 26.20 -10.51 -22.17
C PRO A 2 27.18 -9.53 -21.51
N GLY A 3 27.58 -8.48 -22.23
CA GLY A 3 28.58 -7.49 -21.78
C GLY A 3 29.88 -7.39 -22.60
N ASP A 4 30.24 -8.36 -23.46
CA ASP A 4 31.43 -8.22 -24.32
C ASP A 4 31.14 -7.50 -25.66
N ALA A 5 29.86 -7.46 -26.04
CA ALA A 5 29.37 -6.92 -27.32
C ALA A 5 28.46 -5.69 -27.13
N GLU A 6 28.32 -5.17 -25.91
CA GLU A 6 27.42 -4.07 -25.57
C GLU A 6 28.07 -3.07 -24.62
N ASN A 7 27.83 -1.77 -24.84
CA ASN A 7 28.32 -0.68 -24.00
C ASN A 7 27.23 0.38 -23.81
N ILE A 8 27.28 1.15 -22.72
CA ILE A 8 26.38 2.30 -22.50
C ILE A 8 27.24 3.57 -22.38
N ILE A 9 26.89 4.58 -23.18
CA ILE A 9 27.62 5.85 -23.24
C ILE A 9 26.64 6.99 -23.00
N SER A 10 26.89 7.81 -21.99
CA SER A 10 26.09 9.04 -21.76
C SER A 10 26.68 10.21 -22.52
N MET A 11 25.87 10.86 -23.36
CA MET A 11 26.25 12.09 -24.06
C MET A 11 26.61 13.22 -23.11
N GLU A 12 26.01 13.27 -21.93
CA GLU A 12 26.32 14.28 -20.91
C GLU A 12 27.80 14.28 -20.51
N LYS A 13 28.51 13.14 -20.65
CA LYS A 13 29.94 13.03 -20.34
C LYS A 13 30.85 13.71 -21.36
N PHE A 14 30.41 13.85 -22.61
CA PHE A 14 31.24 14.39 -23.69
C PHE A 14 30.57 15.54 -24.46
N GLN A 15 29.36 15.95 -24.08
CA GLN A 15 28.65 17.11 -24.62
C GLN A 15 29.53 18.38 -24.65
N PRO A 16 30.38 18.67 -23.64
CA PRO A 16 31.25 19.84 -23.70
C PRO A 16 32.27 19.81 -24.85
N LEU A 17 32.54 18.64 -25.43
CA LEU A 17 33.43 18.44 -26.58
C LEU A 17 32.72 18.60 -27.93
N LEU A 18 31.38 18.68 -27.93
CA LEU A 18 30.57 18.78 -29.13
C LEU A 18 30.27 20.24 -29.49
N GLN A 19 30.45 20.58 -30.76
CA GLN A 19 30.03 21.84 -31.36
C GLN A 19 28.53 21.82 -31.68
N SER A 20 28.03 20.70 -32.18
CA SER A 20 26.63 20.55 -32.59
C SER A 20 26.19 19.08 -32.46
N THR A 21 24.88 18.86 -32.32
CA THR A 21 24.26 17.54 -32.35
C THR A 21 22.96 17.62 -33.13
N GLN A 22 22.76 16.70 -34.07
CA GLN A 22 21.54 16.57 -34.84
C GLN A 22 21.04 15.14 -34.77
N CYS A 23 19.81 14.94 -34.30
CA CYS A 23 19.22 13.61 -34.16
C CYS A 23 17.99 13.45 -35.05
N THR A 24 17.83 12.24 -35.56
CA THR A 24 16.58 11.70 -36.10
C THR A 24 16.22 10.44 -35.30
N ASP A 25 15.17 9.74 -35.71
CA ASP A 25 14.80 8.43 -35.16
C ASP A 25 15.80 7.31 -35.52
N LYS A 26 16.66 7.54 -36.54
CA LYS A 26 17.58 6.52 -37.09
C LYS A 26 19.04 6.91 -37.11
N THR A 27 19.34 8.19 -36.92
CA THR A 27 20.70 8.71 -37.01
C THR A 27 20.94 9.78 -35.95
N MET A 28 22.16 9.85 -35.44
CA MET A 28 22.61 10.97 -34.62
C MET A 28 23.99 11.42 -35.11
N THR A 29 24.08 12.69 -35.49
CA THR A 29 25.31 13.31 -36.01
C THR A 29 25.85 14.26 -34.97
N MET A 30 27.13 14.11 -34.64
CA MET A 30 27.83 14.86 -33.61
C MET A 30 29.06 15.50 -34.24
N ASP A 31 29.09 16.84 -34.22
CA ASP A 31 30.26 17.60 -34.65
C ASP A 31 31.13 17.91 -33.43
N PHE A 32 32.41 17.61 -33.49
CA PHE A 32 33.34 17.85 -32.39
C PHE A 32 34.03 19.21 -32.54
N LYS A 33 34.33 19.85 -31.40
CA LYS A 33 35.01 21.15 -31.36
C LYS A 33 36.47 21.07 -31.80
N ASP A 34 37.10 19.93 -31.58
CA ASP A 34 38.52 19.72 -31.85
C ASP A 34 38.83 18.30 -32.34
N GLU A 35 39.87 18.21 -33.16
CA GLU A 35 40.35 16.99 -33.80
C GLU A 35 40.73 15.90 -32.77
N ARG A 36 41.25 16.28 -31.60
CA ARG A 36 41.71 15.31 -30.60
C ARG A 36 40.54 14.58 -29.96
N SER A 37 39.46 15.31 -29.64
CA SER A 37 38.20 14.75 -29.14
C SER A 37 37.53 13.86 -30.19
N TYR A 38 37.51 14.31 -31.45
CA TYR A 38 37.02 13.52 -32.58
C TYR A 38 37.76 12.19 -32.73
N GLN A 39 39.10 12.23 -32.83
CA GLN A 39 39.93 11.03 -32.99
C GLN A 39 39.82 10.09 -31.79
N TYR A 40 39.60 10.61 -30.59
CA TYR A 40 39.34 9.79 -29.41
C TYR A 40 38.02 9.02 -29.55
N GLY A 41 36.95 9.69 -29.96
CA GLY A 41 35.67 9.05 -30.26
C GLY A 41 35.79 8.02 -31.39
N GLN A 42 36.49 8.36 -32.48
CA GLN A 42 36.72 7.47 -33.62
C GLN A 42 37.38 6.15 -33.20
N ARG A 43 38.47 6.22 -32.42
CA ARG A 43 39.16 5.01 -31.94
C ARG A 43 38.29 4.12 -31.06
N LEU A 44 37.47 4.71 -30.19
CA LEU A 44 36.61 3.95 -29.28
C LEU A 44 35.42 3.34 -29.99
N TRP A 45 34.79 4.08 -30.90
CA TRP A 45 33.52 3.68 -31.49
C TRP A 45 33.67 2.90 -32.80
N GLN A 46 34.87 2.89 -33.40
CA GLN A 46 35.21 1.99 -34.52
C GLN A 46 34.96 0.52 -34.16
N TRP A 47 35.10 0.16 -32.87
CA TRP A 47 34.83 -1.18 -32.36
C TRP A 47 33.46 -1.74 -32.79
N VAL A 48 32.43 -0.90 -32.94
CA VAL A 48 31.10 -1.30 -33.41
C VAL A 48 31.12 -1.84 -34.84
N ASN A 49 31.91 -1.20 -35.70
CA ASN A 49 31.98 -1.57 -37.12
C ASN A 49 32.85 -2.79 -37.37
N ASP A 50 33.61 -3.25 -36.37
CA ASP A 50 34.53 -4.38 -36.52
C ASP A 50 33.82 -5.74 -36.44
N ALA A 51 32.56 -5.80 -36.01
CA ALA A 51 31.71 -7.02 -36.06
C ALA A 51 30.21 -6.68 -36.04
N ASP A 52 29.41 -7.43 -36.81
CA ASP A 52 27.97 -7.17 -37.02
C ASP A 52 27.10 -7.28 -35.75
N ASP A 53 27.58 -7.99 -34.72
CA ASP A 53 26.87 -8.22 -33.46
C ASP A 53 27.15 -7.15 -32.40
N ARG A 54 28.13 -6.26 -32.62
CA ARG A 54 28.51 -5.23 -31.66
C ARG A 54 27.58 -4.05 -31.71
N LYS A 55 27.10 -3.64 -30.54
CA LYS A 55 26.22 -2.48 -30.38
C LYS A 55 26.65 -1.66 -29.17
N PHE A 56 26.21 -0.41 -29.12
CA PHE A 56 26.22 0.33 -27.87
C PHE A 56 24.98 1.20 -27.77
N VAL A 57 24.57 1.49 -26.54
CA VAL A 57 23.48 2.40 -26.24
C VAL A 57 24.09 3.77 -25.99
N LEU A 58 23.79 4.73 -26.86
CA LEU A 58 24.08 6.13 -26.65
C LEU A 58 22.89 6.78 -25.94
N VAL A 59 23.10 7.36 -24.76
CA VAL A 59 22.06 8.02 -23.97
C VAL A 59 22.13 9.52 -24.20
N ALA A 60 21.15 10.06 -24.94
CA ALA A 60 20.99 11.49 -25.11
C ALA A 60 20.30 12.09 -23.88
N GLY A 61 20.90 13.11 -23.26
CA GLY A 61 20.33 13.86 -22.13
C GLY A 61 19.14 14.73 -22.55
N ASN A 62 18.44 15.31 -21.58
CA ASN A 62 17.29 16.18 -21.83
C ASN A 62 17.65 17.29 -22.85
N GLY A 63 16.85 17.39 -23.93
CA GLY A 63 17.01 18.40 -24.97
C GLY A 63 18.19 18.21 -25.93
N HIS A 64 19.04 17.19 -25.75
CA HIS A 64 20.23 16.97 -26.60
C HIS A 64 19.88 16.77 -28.08
N CYS A 65 18.71 16.21 -28.37
CA CYS A 65 18.20 16.03 -29.72
C CYS A 65 17.21 17.12 -30.16
N GLY A 66 17.01 18.15 -29.33
CA GLY A 66 16.06 19.23 -29.55
C GLY A 66 14.59 18.87 -29.30
N TRP A 67 14.21 17.59 -29.48
CA TRP A 67 12.83 17.11 -29.32
C TRP A 67 12.63 16.20 -28.11
N ASN A 68 13.69 15.68 -27.50
CA ASN A 68 13.57 14.74 -26.38
C ASN A 68 13.47 15.50 -25.04
N GLU A 69 12.41 15.24 -24.28
CA GLU A 69 12.16 15.88 -22.98
C GLU A 69 12.91 15.19 -21.82
N HIS A 70 13.38 13.96 -22.05
CA HIS A 70 14.03 13.12 -21.05
C HIS A 70 15.20 12.35 -21.66
N ARG A 71 15.95 11.61 -20.81
CA ARG A 71 17.04 10.77 -21.28
C ARG A 71 16.54 9.71 -22.24
N LEU A 72 17.15 9.67 -23.41
CA LEU A 72 16.73 8.87 -24.54
C LEU A 72 17.81 7.83 -24.88
N PRO A 73 17.54 6.54 -24.69
CA PRO A 73 18.38 5.47 -25.22
C PRO A 73 18.32 5.43 -26.75
N PHE A 74 19.49 5.41 -27.39
CA PHE A 74 19.65 5.21 -28.82
C PHE A 74 20.60 4.04 -29.07
N VAL A 75 20.10 2.96 -29.65
CA VAL A 75 20.88 1.74 -29.90
C VAL A 75 21.64 1.90 -31.20
N VAL A 76 22.96 2.05 -31.12
CA VAL A 76 23.87 2.22 -32.24
C VAL A 76 24.34 0.88 -32.75
N SER A 77 24.24 0.68 -34.07
CA SER A 77 24.72 -0.52 -34.77
C SER A 77 25.76 -0.23 -35.86
N ASN A 78 25.99 1.04 -36.19
CA ASN A 78 27.02 1.44 -37.14
C ASN A 78 27.47 2.88 -36.88
N VAL A 79 28.73 3.18 -37.18
CA VAL A 79 29.33 4.50 -37.01
C VAL A 79 30.04 4.96 -38.28
N LEU A 80 29.71 6.15 -38.76
CA LEU A 80 30.36 6.79 -39.89
C LEU A 80 31.26 7.94 -39.41
N PHE A 81 32.46 8.01 -39.97
CA PHE A 81 33.49 8.97 -39.60
C PHE A 81 33.76 9.94 -40.75
N SER A 82 33.81 11.25 -40.47
CA SER A 82 34.21 12.27 -41.42
C SER A 82 35.37 13.11 -40.89
N ASP A 83 36.60 12.70 -41.20
CA ASP A 83 37.83 13.36 -40.72
C ASP A 83 37.85 14.84 -41.14
N ALA A 84 37.44 15.15 -42.38
CA ALA A 84 37.44 16.52 -42.92
C ALA A 84 36.50 17.48 -42.16
N LYS A 85 35.53 16.96 -41.40
CA LYS A 85 34.53 17.75 -40.69
C LYS A 85 34.59 17.59 -39.17
N ASN A 86 35.44 16.71 -38.66
CA ASN A 86 35.42 16.30 -37.26
C ASN A 86 34.02 15.83 -36.81
N THR A 87 33.34 15.09 -37.69
CA THR A 87 31.95 14.66 -37.49
C THR A 87 31.89 13.13 -37.33
N ILE A 88 31.14 12.68 -36.32
CA ILE A 88 30.75 11.29 -36.16
C ILE A 88 29.24 11.17 -36.34
N SER A 89 28.79 10.31 -37.26
CA SER A 89 27.39 9.98 -37.44
C SER A 89 27.13 8.54 -37.03
N VAL A 90 26.33 8.34 -35.98
CA VAL A 90 25.90 7.01 -35.55
C VAL A 90 24.57 6.66 -36.22
N ILE A 91 24.43 5.40 -36.63
CA ILE A 91 23.22 4.82 -37.23
C ILE A 91 22.66 3.79 -36.27
N GLY A 92 21.35 3.81 -36.08
CA GLY A 92 20.69 3.00 -35.07
C GLY A 92 19.19 3.22 -35.02
N TYR A 93 18.62 3.06 -33.83
CA TYR A 93 17.22 3.37 -33.57
C TYR A 93 17.04 3.85 -32.12
N VAL A 94 16.02 4.69 -31.92
CA VAL A 94 15.53 5.08 -30.60
C VAL A 94 14.91 3.88 -29.89
N SER A 95 15.23 3.70 -28.61
CA SER A 95 14.67 2.65 -27.76
C SER A 95 14.23 3.21 -26.41
N ASP A 96 13.65 2.36 -25.57
CA ASP A 96 13.24 2.68 -24.20
C ASP A 96 14.10 1.93 -23.18
N TRP A 97 14.06 2.39 -21.93
CA TRP A 97 14.84 1.80 -20.85
C TRP A 97 14.42 0.36 -20.57
N LYS A 98 13.14 0.04 -20.71
CA LYS A 98 12.60 -1.32 -20.52
C LYS A 98 13.27 -2.32 -21.46
N THR A 99 13.51 -1.91 -22.70
CA THR A 99 14.14 -2.74 -23.73
C THR A 99 15.65 -2.85 -23.57
N VAL A 100 16.35 -1.76 -23.21
CA VAL A 100 17.82 -1.74 -23.22
C VAL A 100 18.45 -2.08 -21.87
N ALA A 101 17.76 -1.84 -20.76
CA ALA A 101 18.31 -2.04 -19.42
C ALA A 101 18.03 -3.48 -18.94
N HIS A 102 18.91 -4.40 -19.33
CA HIS A 102 18.81 -5.80 -18.90
C HIS A 102 19.45 -6.06 -17.54
N THR A 103 20.35 -5.17 -17.07
CA THR A 103 21.03 -5.33 -15.78
C THR A 103 21.26 -3.97 -15.16
N TYR A 104 20.66 -3.74 -14.00
CA TYR A 104 20.65 -2.44 -13.34
C TYR A 104 20.35 -2.60 -11.85
N GLU A 105 20.75 -1.59 -11.09
CA GLU A 105 20.32 -1.36 -9.72
C GLU A 105 19.65 0.02 -9.67
N LEU A 106 18.44 0.08 -9.15
CA LEU A 106 17.66 1.29 -8.98
C LEU A 106 17.47 1.53 -7.47
N PHE A 107 17.93 2.69 -7.01
CA PHE A 107 17.78 3.13 -5.64
C PHE A 107 16.94 4.41 -5.57
N VAL A 108 16.01 4.46 -4.63
CA VAL A 108 15.21 5.64 -4.29
C VAL A 108 15.34 5.85 -2.79
N GLY A 109 15.50 7.11 -2.34
CA GLY A 109 15.36 7.47 -0.92
C GLY A 109 16.63 7.50 -0.06
N GLY A 110 17.81 7.52 -0.69
CA GLY A 110 19.09 7.58 0.01
C GLY A 110 19.88 6.28 -0.18
N HIS A 111 21.04 6.39 -0.81
CA HIS A 111 22.03 5.33 -0.95
C HIS A 111 23.37 5.90 -0.51
N PRO A 112 24.21 5.19 0.26
CA PRO A 112 25.54 5.67 0.62
C PRO A 112 26.37 5.85 -0.66
N SER A 113 26.36 7.08 -1.17
CA SER A 113 27.08 7.51 -2.36
C SER A 113 28.58 7.27 -2.18
N SER A 114 29.17 6.48 -3.07
CA SER A 114 30.63 6.44 -3.24
C SER A 114 31.10 7.42 -4.32
N GLU A 115 30.19 8.00 -5.12
CA GLU A 115 30.51 8.87 -6.24
C GLU A 115 29.80 10.24 -6.20
N LYS A 116 30.53 11.29 -6.60
CA LYS A 116 30.08 12.71 -6.65
C LYS A 116 28.83 13.00 -7.51
N ARG A 117 28.28 12.01 -8.21
CA ARG A 117 27.11 12.15 -9.11
C ARG A 117 25.81 11.64 -8.52
N ASP A 118 25.86 10.96 -7.38
CA ASP A 118 24.66 10.45 -6.73
C ASP A 118 23.96 11.59 -5.99
N ILE A 119 22.66 11.73 -6.25
CA ILE A 119 21.79 12.65 -5.55
C ILE A 119 21.38 11.93 -4.26
N ASP A 120 22.09 12.21 -3.18
CA ASP A 120 21.77 11.71 -1.83
C ASP A 120 20.66 12.57 -1.22
N HIS A 121 19.45 12.37 -1.72
CA HIS A 121 18.25 12.94 -1.13
C HIS A 121 17.37 11.82 -0.61
N THR A 122 17.01 11.93 0.66
CA THR A 122 15.92 11.15 1.23
C THR A 122 14.64 11.50 0.46
N PHE A 123 13.84 10.49 0.17
CA PHE A 123 12.53 10.66 -0.42
C PHE A 123 11.52 10.44 0.70
N SER A 124 10.78 11.49 1.03
CA SER A 124 9.81 11.47 2.12
C SER A 124 8.40 11.57 1.55
N LEU A 125 7.54 10.65 1.96
CA LEU A 125 6.12 10.60 1.64
C LEU A 125 5.36 11.50 2.61
N ASP A 126 4.76 12.58 2.12
CA ASP A 126 3.97 13.49 2.96
C ASP A 126 2.68 12.79 3.44
N PHE A 127 2.54 12.69 4.75
CA PHE A 127 1.40 12.08 5.42
C PHE A 127 0.55 13.11 6.16
N ASN A 128 0.74 14.41 5.94
CA ASN A 128 0.01 15.47 6.60
C ASN A 128 -1.27 15.86 5.86
N HIS A 129 -2.34 15.10 6.07
CA HIS A 129 -3.60 15.29 5.36
C HIS A 129 -4.79 15.47 6.30
N ALA A 130 -5.61 16.48 6.03
CA ALA A 130 -6.93 16.57 6.65
C ALA A 130 -7.83 15.51 6.01
N LEU A 131 -8.58 14.76 6.82
CA LEU A 131 -9.49 13.77 6.28
C LEU A 131 -10.67 14.47 5.60
N PRO A 132 -11.01 14.13 4.34
CA PRO A 132 -12.10 14.76 3.59
C PRO A 132 -13.48 14.22 4.05
N LEU A 133 -13.67 14.15 5.37
CA LEU A 133 -14.85 13.62 6.02
C LEU A 133 -15.85 14.76 6.20
N SER A 134 -16.58 15.05 5.13
CA SER A 134 -17.79 15.86 5.24
C SER A 134 -18.83 15.13 6.09
N SER A 135 -19.62 15.87 6.88
CA SER A 135 -20.73 15.32 7.63
C SER A 135 -21.68 14.58 6.68
N LYS A 136 -21.75 13.25 6.79
CA LYS A 136 -22.61 12.40 5.94
C LYS A 136 -23.80 11.91 6.74
N SER A 137 -24.97 11.93 6.14
CA SER A 137 -26.18 11.27 6.66
C SER A 137 -26.59 10.19 5.67
N LEU A 138 -26.69 8.95 6.15
CA LEU A 138 -27.20 7.81 5.41
C LEU A 138 -28.56 7.42 5.99
N SER A 139 -29.56 7.25 5.13
CA SER A 139 -30.89 6.77 5.52
C SER A 139 -31.24 5.53 4.70
N MET A 140 -31.49 4.42 5.37
CA MET A 140 -31.87 3.14 4.76
C MET A 140 -33.08 2.56 5.50
N GLY A 141 -34.29 2.93 5.08
CA GLY A 141 -35.53 2.50 5.75
C GLY A 141 -35.61 2.99 7.20
N ASP A 142 -35.78 2.07 8.14
CA ASP A 142 -35.87 2.36 9.59
C ASP A 142 -34.50 2.62 10.25
N PHE A 143 -33.42 2.71 9.46
CA PHE A 143 -32.07 3.02 9.92
C PHE A 143 -31.63 4.38 9.40
N LYS A 144 -31.32 5.30 10.32
CA LYS A 144 -30.66 6.57 10.03
C LYS A 144 -29.32 6.62 10.76
N PHE A 145 -28.28 6.93 10.00
CA PHE A 145 -26.91 7.08 10.48
C PHE A 145 -26.36 8.45 10.07
N THR A 146 -25.82 9.18 11.04
CA THR A 146 -25.09 10.41 10.83
C THR A 146 -23.65 10.22 11.27
N TYR A 147 -22.72 10.64 10.43
CA TYR A 147 -21.29 10.60 10.69
C TYR A 147 -20.72 12.01 10.56
N ASP A 148 -19.99 12.42 11.58
CA ASP A 148 -19.21 13.65 11.60
C ASP A 148 -17.83 13.35 12.21
N CYS A 149 -16.80 14.08 11.82
CA CYS A 149 -15.43 13.81 12.30
C CYS A 149 -14.69 15.12 12.53
N GLU A 150 -14.50 15.49 13.79
CA GLU A 150 -13.82 16.72 14.18
C GLU A 150 -12.31 16.46 14.34
N ASP A 151 -11.48 17.32 13.77
CA ASP A 151 -10.00 17.20 13.81
C ASP A 151 -9.48 15.84 13.34
N CYS A 152 -10.16 15.26 12.35
CA CYS A 152 -9.76 13.99 11.77
C CYS A 152 -8.73 14.23 10.67
N GLY A 153 -7.56 13.63 10.82
CA GLY A 153 -6.41 13.92 9.97
C GLY A 153 -5.19 13.11 10.35
N THR A 154 -4.20 13.14 9.47
CA THR A 154 -2.88 12.57 9.65
C THR A 154 -1.84 13.68 9.67
N LYS A 155 -0.68 13.41 10.28
CA LYS A 155 0.47 14.32 10.37
C LYS A 155 1.76 13.53 10.23
N GLY A 156 2.82 14.24 9.87
CA GLY A 156 4.16 13.69 9.71
C GLY A 156 4.42 13.25 8.27
N GLU A 157 5.52 12.55 8.10
CA GLU A 157 6.00 12.04 6.82
C GLU A 157 6.65 10.68 7.03
N PHE A 158 6.79 9.90 5.96
CA PHE A 158 7.57 8.66 5.99
C PHE A 158 8.76 8.76 5.07
N ASP A 159 9.96 8.54 5.60
CA ASP A 159 11.14 8.29 4.78
C ASP A 159 10.98 6.94 4.10
N PHE A 160 10.99 6.97 2.78
CA PHE A 160 10.80 5.82 1.91
C PHE A 160 12.09 5.51 1.18
N GLN A 161 12.49 4.24 1.23
CA GLN A 161 13.60 3.72 0.45
C GLN A 161 13.14 2.53 -0.38
N PHE A 162 13.59 2.49 -1.62
CA PHE A 162 13.32 1.38 -2.53
C PHE A 162 14.61 0.96 -3.23
N GLU A 163 14.83 -0.35 -3.30
CA GLU A 163 15.94 -0.97 -4.00
C GLU A 163 15.40 -2.05 -4.93
N LEU A 164 15.73 -1.92 -6.21
CA LEU A 164 15.47 -2.93 -7.23
C LEU A 164 16.78 -3.29 -7.92
N LYS A 165 17.14 -4.56 -7.85
CA LYS A 165 18.25 -5.17 -8.54
C LYS A 165 17.74 -6.15 -9.58
N THR A 166 18.17 -5.96 -10.81
CA THR A 166 17.80 -6.79 -11.95
C THR A 166 19.06 -7.30 -12.64
N GLU A 167 19.11 -8.61 -12.89
CA GLU A 167 20.16 -9.27 -13.64
C GLU A 167 19.54 -10.02 -14.82
N LEU A 168 20.02 -9.75 -16.03
CA LEU A 168 19.50 -10.31 -17.29
C LEU A 168 17.95 -10.31 -17.38
N PHE A 169 17.32 -9.17 -17.12
CA PHE A 169 15.85 -8.95 -17.06
C PHE A 169 15.11 -9.68 -15.94
N VAL A 170 15.82 -10.37 -15.05
CA VAL A 170 15.23 -11.06 -13.90
C VAL A 170 15.47 -10.22 -12.64
N PRO A 171 14.41 -9.78 -11.93
CA PRO A 171 14.57 -9.18 -10.62
C PRO A 171 15.23 -10.19 -9.67
N THR A 172 16.36 -9.81 -9.09
CA THR A 172 17.15 -10.65 -8.15
C THR A 172 17.16 -10.09 -6.73
N GLY A 173 16.72 -8.84 -6.56
CA GLY A 173 16.51 -8.21 -5.27
C GLY A 173 15.49 -7.10 -5.38
N VAL A 174 14.48 -7.13 -4.54
CA VAL A 174 13.44 -6.11 -4.46
C VAL A 174 13.14 -5.89 -2.99
N SER A 175 13.47 -4.70 -2.50
CA SER A 175 13.22 -4.36 -1.10
C SER A 175 12.73 -2.94 -0.93
N MET A 176 11.97 -2.75 0.14
CA MET A 176 11.41 -1.46 0.53
C MET A 176 11.67 -1.23 2.01
N THR A 177 12.03 0.00 2.38
CA THR A 177 12.09 0.43 3.77
C THR A 177 11.21 1.67 3.99
N LEU A 178 10.50 1.69 5.11
CA LEU A 178 9.64 2.79 5.53
C LEU A 178 9.96 3.17 6.98
N SER A 179 10.27 4.44 7.22
CA SER A 179 10.57 4.98 8.55
C SER A 179 9.72 6.23 8.81
N PRO A 180 8.95 6.30 9.91
CA PRO A 180 8.13 7.46 10.20
C PRO A 180 8.97 8.63 10.74
N HIS A 181 8.54 9.84 10.44
CA HIS A 181 9.05 11.07 11.05
C HIS A 181 7.87 11.95 11.48
N GLY A 182 7.62 11.98 12.80
CA GLY A 182 6.50 12.71 13.39
C GLY A 182 5.12 12.15 13.03
N VAL A 183 5.04 10.88 12.64
CA VAL A 183 3.80 10.28 12.12
C VAL A 183 2.76 10.11 13.21
N SER A 184 1.58 10.70 12.99
CA SER A 184 0.41 10.50 13.83
C SER A 184 -0.90 10.59 13.05
N ALA A 185 -1.94 9.98 13.59
CA ALA A 185 -3.30 10.05 13.07
C ALA A 185 -4.26 10.38 14.22
N ASN A 186 -5.16 11.32 13.98
CA ASN A 186 -6.24 11.67 14.89
C ASN A 186 -7.57 11.29 14.24
N PHE A 187 -8.41 10.61 15.01
CA PHE A 187 -9.72 10.16 14.58
C PHE A 187 -10.72 10.40 15.70
N ASN A 188 -11.52 11.48 15.61
CA ASN A 188 -12.57 11.82 16.57
C ASN A 188 -13.96 11.79 15.92
N PRO A 189 -14.52 10.60 15.66
CA PRO A 189 -15.84 10.51 15.06
C PRO A 189 -16.94 10.85 16.07
N ARG A 190 -17.98 11.48 15.56
CA ARG A 190 -19.27 11.67 16.20
C ARG A 190 -20.33 10.98 15.34
N LEU A 191 -20.84 9.89 15.89
CA LEU A 191 -21.84 9.03 15.27
C LEU A 191 -23.21 9.38 15.84
N GLY A 192 -24.23 9.38 15.00
CA GLY A 192 -25.63 9.39 15.41
C GLY A 192 -26.34 8.22 14.75
N LEU A 193 -27.02 7.41 15.54
CA LEU A 193 -27.72 6.21 15.13
C LEU A 193 -29.18 6.35 15.56
N SER A 194 -30.11 6.03 14.66
CA SER A 194 -31.53 5.88 14.95
C SER A 194 -32.02 4.66 14.21
N ALA A 195 -32.37 3.60 14.93
CA ALA A 195 -32.73 2.32 14.32
C ALA A 195 -33.85 1.60 15.08
N ASN A 196 -34.76 0.98 14.32
CA ASN A 196 -35.63 -0.10 14.80
C ASN A 196 -35.36 -1.35 13.97
N PHE A 197 -34.19 -1.95 14.17
CA PHE A 197 -33.65 -3.01 13.34
C PHE A 197 -33.54 -4.32 14.14
N THR A 198 -34.11 -5.40 13.61
CA THR A 198 -34.13 -6.71 14.30
C THR A 198 -33.20 -7.76 13.69
N GLY A 199 -32.51 -7.42 12.60
CA GLY A 199 -31.58 -8.31 11.91
C GLY A 199 -30.13 -8.15 12.36
N THR A 200 -29.22 -8.70 11.56
CA THR A 200 -27.77 -8.42 11.62
C THR A 200 -27.35 -7.79 10.30
N LYS A 201 -26.52 -6.75 10.33
CA LYS A 201 -25.95 -6.14 9.13
C LYS A 201 -24.51 -5.76 9.37
N SER A 202 -23.63 -6.15 8.46
CA SER A 202 -22.27 -5.62 8.38
C SER A 202 -22.04 -5.02 7.01
N ASP A 203 -21.30 -3.93 6.96
CA ASP A 203 -20.91 -3.28 5.72
C ASP A 203 -19.59 -2.55 5.93
N GLU A 204 -18.90 -2.26 4.84
CA GLU A 204 -17.70 -1.44 4.82
C GLU A 204 -17.86 -0.35 3.76
N ILE A 205 -17.67 0.89 4.17
CA ILE A 205 -17.88 2.06 3.33
C ILE A 205 -16.53 2.73 3.12
N GLU A 206 -16.07 2.81 1.87
CA GLU A 206 -14.95 3.67 1.51
C GLU A 206 -15.36 5.13 1.74
N LEU A 207 -14.67 5.79 2.68
CA LEU A 207 -14.93 7.17 3.06
C LEU A 207 -14.31 8.14 2.05
N GLY A 208 -13.16 7.75 1.49
CA GLY A 208 -12.46 8.47 0.43
C GLY A 208 -11.01 8.03 0.28
N LYS A 209 -10.36 8.59 -0.75
CA LYS A 209 -8.94 8.38 -1.06
C LYS A 209 -8.21 9.71 -1.07
N ILE A 210 -7.00 9.73 -0.53
CA ILE A 210 -6.11 10.89 -0.56
C ILE A 210 -4.87 10.49 -1.36
N PRO A 211 -4.66 11.02 -2.57
CA PRO A 211 -3.40 10.80 -3.28
C PRO A 211 -2.27 11.48 -2.50
N ILE A 212 -1.16 10.79 -2.35
CA ILE A 212 0.09 11.36 -1.85
C ILE A 212 0.94 11.73 -3.07
N ASP A 213 1.77 12.76 -2.93
CA ASP A 213 2.72 13.13 -3.98
C ASP A 213 3.64 11.96 -4.31
N GLY A 214 3.46 11.43 -5.53
CA GLY A 214 4.23 10.32 -6.05
C GLY A 214 5.57 10.74 -6.64
N LEU A 215 6.37 9.74 -6.99
CA LEU A 215 7.64 9.91 -7.71
C LEU A 215 7.55 9.20 -9.05
N THR A 216 7.61 9.96 -10.14
CA THR A 216 7.72 9.39 -11.49
C THR A 216 9.08 9.74 -12.08
N ILE A 217 9.87 8.72 -12.44
CA ILE A 217 11.05 8.89 -13.28
C ILE A 217 10.65 8.63 -14.74
N PRO A 218 10.70 9.67 -15.60
CA PRO A 218 10.24 9.56 -16.97
C PRO A 218 10.99 8.52 -17.81
N GLY A 219 10.38 8.13 -18.93
CA GLY A 219 10.90 7.06 -19.78
C GLY A 219 10.52 5.65 -19.30
N GLY A 220 9.52 5.55 -18.40
CA GLY A 220 9.02 4.29 -17.86
C GLY A 220 10.00 3.61 -16.90
N ILE A 221 10.90 4.38 -16.29
CA ILE A 221 11.92 3.87 -15.36
C ILE A 221 11.29 3.56 -14.01
N LEU A 222 10.48 4.47 -13.49
CA LEU A 222 9.82 4.34 -12.19
C LEU A 222 8.52 5.14 -12.19
N ASP A 223 7.46 4.55 -11.67
CA ASP A 223 6.25 5.22 -11.26
C ASP A 223 5.88 4.75 -9.86
N LEU A 224 5.91 5.66 -8.89
CA LEU A 224 5.52 5.44 -7.51
C LEU A 224 4.31 6.31 -7.22
N GLY A 225 3.14 5.69 -7.06
CA GLY A 225 1.86 6.36 -6.83
C GLY A 225 1.27 5.97 -5.47
N PRO A 226 1.68 6.65 -4.39
CA PRO A 226 1.13 6.38 -3.07
C PRO A 226 -0.26 7.00 -2.91
N GLU A 227 -1.20 6.25 -2.33
CA GLU A 227 -2.51 6.77 -1.92
C GLU A 227 -2.89 6.26 -0.53
N ILE A 228 -3.68 7.06 0.19
CA ILE A 228 -4.28 6.66 1.47
C ILE A 228 -5.76 6.40 1.24
N VAL A 229 -6.19 5.17 1.51
CA VAL A 229 -7.59 4.78 1.45
C VAL A 229 -8.17 4.74 2.85
N PHE A 230 -9.23 5.49 3.07
CA PHE A 230 -9.98 5.47 4.31
C PHE A 230 -11.27 4.72 4.12
N SER A 231 -11.52 3.72 4.96
CA SER A 231 -12.80 3.03 5.01
C SER A 231 -13.31 2.94 6.44
N TRP A 232 -14.62 2.76 6.56
CA TRP A 232 -15.30 2.55 7.82
C TRP A 232 -16.19 1.34 7.71
N GLY A 233 -15.92 0.36 8.57
CA GLY A 233 -16.73 -0.81 8.71
C GLY A 233 -17.62 -0.75 9.94
N TYR A 234 -18.75 -1.42 9.85
CA TYR A 234 -19.64 -1.62 10.97
C TYR A 234 -20.24 -3.02 10.95
N ALA A 235 -20.54 -3.54 12.13
CA ALA A 235 -21.36 -4.73 12.31
C ALA A 235 -22.40 -4.44 13.39
N LEU A 236 -23.67 -4.47 12.99
CA LEU A 236 -24.84 -4.24 13.82
C LEU A 236 -25.56 -5.55 14.06
N GLY A 237 -25.93 -5.81 15.32
CA GLY A 237 -26.97 -6.76 15.68
C GLY A 237 -28.37 -6.10 15.72
N PRO A 238 -29.36 -6.78 16.33
CA PRO A 238 -30.66 -6.19 16.60
C PRO A 238 -30.49 -4.94 17.49
N ILE A 239 -30.94 -3.78 17.02
CA ILE A 239 -30.83 -2.49 17.68
C ILE A 239 -32.20 -1.80 17.66
N VAL A 240 -32.67 -1.40 18.84
CA VAL A 240 -33.86 -0.55 19.00
C VAL A 240 -33.45 0.69 19.77
N GLY A 241 -33.65 1.87 19.18
CA GLY A 241 -33.46 3.17 19.82
C GLY A 241 -32.66 4.17 18.99
N THR A 242 -32.34 5.29 19.64
CA THR A 242 -31.51 6.35 19.10
C THR A 242 -30.31 6.53 20.04
N ALA A 243 -29.10 6.67 19.51
CA ALA A 243 -27.98 7.24 20.27
C ALA A 243 -26.98 7.98 19.41
N GLY A 244 -26.44 9.04 20.00
CA GLY A 244 -25.16 9.63 19.67
C GLY A 244 -24.02 8.95 20.42
N VAL A 245 -22.95 8.67 19.69
CA VAL A 245 -21.70 8.16 20.23
C VAL A 245 -20.58 9.07 19.74
N SER A 246 -19.85 9.70 20.66
CA SER A 246 -18.58 10.34 20.31
C SER A 246 -17.43 9.61 20.99
N THR A 247 -16.36 9.45 20.24
CA THR A 247 -15.11 8.87 20.72
C THR A 247 -13.94 9.57 20.03
N GLY A 248 -12.73 9.30 20.48
CA GLY A 248 -11.54 9.78 19.82
C GLY A 248 -10.35 8.89 20.08
N VAL A 249 -9.56 8.68 19.05
CA VAL A 249 -8.29 7.96 19.13
C VAL A 249 -7.23 8.79 18.44
N SER A 250 -6.12 8.99 19.14
CA SER A 250 -4.88 9.51 18.58
C SER A 250 -3.88 8.38 18.55
N ILE A 251 -3.30 8.14 17.38
CA ILE A 251 -2.33 7.09 17.11
C ILE A 251 -1.03 7.79 16.72
N GLY A 252 0.09 7.38 17.32
CA GLY A 252 1.42 7.85 16.93
C GLY A 252 2.38 6.69 16.73
N LEU A 253 3.31 6.83 15.80
CA LEU A 253 4.45 5.92 15.63
C LEU A 253 5.70 6.55 16.23
N GLU A 254 6.66 5.74 16.65
CA GLU A 254 7.96 6.24 17.10
C GLU A 254 8.84 6.54 15.90
N ASP A 255 9.54 7.67 15.89
CA ASP A 255 10.45 8.06 14.78
C ASP A 255 11.62 7.08 14.59
N SER A 256 11.91 6.24 15.59
CA SER A 256 12.90 5.16 15.48
C SER A 256 12.33 3.86 14.90
N ALA A 257 11.05 3.83 14.55
CA ALA A 257 10.44 2.65 13.94
C ALA A 257 10.95 2.46 12.51
N GLU A 258 11.07 1.21 12.08
CA GLU A 258 11.58 0.87 10.75
C GLU A 258 10.91 -0.41 10.26
N LEU A 259 10.27 -0.32 9.09
CA LEU A 259 9.62 -1.42 8.41
C LEU A 259 10.47 -1.74 7.20
N ARG A 260 10.90 -3.00 7.07
CA ARG A 260 11.54 -3.50 5.85
C ARG A 260 10.73 -4.64 5.28
N ILE A 261 10.55 -4.59 3.97
CA ILE A 261 9.85 -5.61 3.19
C ILE A 261 10.83 -6.11 2.12
N ASP A 262 11.05 -7.42 2.08
CA ASP A 262 11.72 -8.10 0.98
C ASP A 262 10.64 -8.78 0.13
N LEU A 263 10.57 -8.42 -1.15
CA LEU A 263 9.58 -8.95 -2.09
C LEU A 263 10.14 -10.10 -2.94
N THR A 264 11.47 -10.25 -3.02
CA THR A 264 12.10 -11.37 -3.75
C THR A 264 12.12 -12.64 -2.90
N SER A 265 12.36 -12.48 -1.61
CA SER A 265 12.20 -13.53 -0.59
C SER A 265 11.17 -13.05 0.44
N PRO A 266 9.85 -13.22 0.17
CA PRO A 266 8.77 -12.59 0.92
C PRO A 266 8.94 -12.66 2.43
N ASP A 267 9.40 -11.55 3.01
CA ASP A 267 9.53 -11.38 4.45
C ASP A 267 9.33 -9.92 4.84
N VAL A 268 8.91 -9.72 6.09
CA VAL A 268 8.65 -8.42 6.67
C VAL A 268 9.29 -8.37 8.04
N SER A 269 10.13 -7.36 8.25
CA SER A 269 10.68 -7.02 9.55
C SER A 269 10.17 -5.64 9.98
N ALA A 270 9.57 -5.57 11.18
CA ALA A 270 8.97 -4.35 11.70
C ALA A 270 9.53 -4.08 13.11
N ARG A 271 10.43 -3.11 13.23
CA ARG A 271 11.04 -2.71 14.51
C ARG A 271 10.39 -1.41 14.99
N GLY A 272 9.97 -1.32 16.25
CA GLY A 272 9.39 -0.10 16.81
C GLY A 272 7.98 0.28 16.29
N TRP A 273 7.38 -0.54 15.41
CA TRP A 273 6.06 -0.31 14.80
C TRP A 273 4.86 -0.53 15.73
N THR A 274 5.08 -0.60 17.05
CA THR A 274 3.99 -0.66 18.01
C THR A 274 3.41 0.74 18.20
N PRO A 275 2.15 1.00 17.79
CA PRO A 275 1.58 2.33 17.87
C PRO A 275 1.34 2.76 19.32
N LYS A 276 1.61 4.04 19.60
CA LYS A 276 1.18 4.71 20.82
C LYS A 276 -0.24 5.20 20.64
N VAL A 277 -1.16 4.62 21.42
CA VAL A 277 -2.59 4.94 21.34
C VAL A 277 -3.00 5.79 22.54
N THR A 278 -3.52 6.98 22.27
CA THR A 278 -4.17 7.85 23.25
C THR A 278 -5.66 7.89 22.96
N LYS A 279 -6.47 7.54 23.96
CA LYS A 279 -7.93 7.46 23.84
C LYS A 279 -8.61 8.65 24.48
N LYS A 280 -9.65 9.16 23.82
CA LYS A 280 -10.66 10.02 24.44
C LYS A 280 -11.77 9.13 25.01
N PRO A 281 -12.40 9.50 26.14
CA PRO A 281 -13.53 8.76 26.69
C PRO A 281 -14.65 8.61 25.66
N ILE A 282 -15.26 7.43 25.61
CA ILE A 282 -16.49 7.22 24.85
C ILE A 282 -17.62 7.91 25.61
N THR A 283 -18.36 8.78 24.95
CA THR A 283 -19.58 9.40 25.49
C THR A 283 -20.77 8.91 24.68
N VAL A 284 -21.77 8.40 25.39
CA VAL A 284 -23.05 7.96 24.82
C VAL A 284 -24.14 8.83 25.43
N ASP A 285 -24.94 9.49 24.59
CA ASP A 285 -25.97 10.45 25.01
C ASP A 285 -27.38 9.83 25.14
N ALA A 286 -27.54 8.53 24.85
CA ALA A 286 -28.83 7.84 24.93
C ALA A 286 -28.75 6.31 25.20
N SER A 287 -29.91 5.69 25.44
CA SER A 287 -30.05 4.27 25.74
C SER A 287 -30.25 3.44 24.46
N ILE A 288 -29.30 2.56 24.16
CA ILE A 288 -29.42 1.52 23.11
C ILE A 288 -29.36 0.14 23.76
N SER A 289 -30.24 -0.75 23.32
CA SER A 289 -30.09 -2.20 23.52
C SER A 289 -29.70 -2.86 22.19
N GLY A 290 -28.54 -3.52 22.13
CA GLY A 290 -28.06 -4.22 20.93
C GLY A 290 -26.53 -4.32 20.84
N GLY A 291 -25.99 -5.23 20.03
CA GLY A 291 -24.55 -5.36 19.79
C GLY A 291 -24.06 -4.44 18.67
N ILE A 292 -22.99 -3.68 18.92
CA ILE A 292 -22.34 -2.83 17.91
C ILE A 292 -20.82 -3.03 17.92
N LYS A 293 -20.27 -3.26 16.74
CA LYS A 293 -18.83 -3.16 16.45
C LYS A 293 -18.63 -2.15 15.33
N VAL A 294 -17.68 -1.26 15.51
CA VAL A 294 -17.24 -0.30 14.49
C VAL A 294 -15.74 -0.40 14.32
N ASN A 295 -15.27 -0.37 13.09
CA ASN A 295 -13.86 -0.29 12.75
C ASN A 295 -13.66 0.84 11.75
N ALA A 296 -12.54 1.53 11.87
CA ALA A 296 -12.06 2.43 10.84
C ALA A 296 -10.76 1.82 10.31
N LYS A 297 -10.53 1.96 9.01
CA LYS A 297 -9.31 1.50 8.36
C LYS A 297 -8.70 2.68 7.63
N ALA A 298 -7.40 2.86 7.81
CA ALA A 298 -6.55 3.75 7.06
C ALA A 298 -5.46 2.89 6.42
N ALA A 299 -5.52 2.74 5.11
CA ALA A 299 -4.60 1.93 4.34
C ALA A 299 -3.69 2.83 3.51
N ILE A 300 -2.38 2.72 3.68
CA ILE A 300 -1.42 3.27 2.72
C ILE A 300 -1.24 2.23 1.64
N GLN A 301 -1.65 2.56 0.41
CA GLN A 301 -1.48 1.73 -0.77
C GLN A 301 -0.39 2.35 -1.62
N LEU A 302 0.65 1.58 -1.90
CA LEU A 302 1.79 1.97 -2.71
C LEU A 302 1.75 1.17 -4.01
N ALA A 303 1.34 1.85 -5.08
CA ALA A 303 1.49 1.34 -6.43
C ALA A 303 2.89 1.67 -6.93
N LEU A 304 3.65 0.64 -7.33
CA LEU A 304 5.03 0.76 -7.76
C LEU A 304 5.23 0.03 -9.09
N GLU A 305 5.64 0.74 -10.13
CA GLU A 305 6.06 0.15 -11.40
C GLU A 305 7.49 0.59 -11.73
N ALA A 306 8.40 -0.36 -11.92
CA ALA A 306 9.76 -0.09 -12.37
C ALA A 306 10.16 -1.07 -13.47
N LEU A 307 10.38 -0.54 -14.68
CA LEU A 307 10.88 -1.27 -15.85
C LEU A 307 10.20 -2.64 -16.08
N ASP A 308 8.86 -2.64 -16.15
CA ASP A 308 7.97 -3.82 -16.32
C ASP A 308 7.80 -4.74 -15.10
N THR A 309 8.42 -4.39 -13.97
CA THR A 309 8.13 -5.05 -12.69
C THR A 309 7.18 -4.17 -11.88
N GLY A 310 5.99 -4.67 -11.61
CA GLY A 310 4.94 -3.95 -10.87
C GLY A 310 4.60 -4.62 -9.55
N PHE A 311 4.51 -3.85 -8.48
CA PHE A 311 4.09 -4.30 -7.16
C PHE A 311 3.04 -3.37 -6.60
N GLU A 312 2.10 -3.94 -5.85
CA GLU A 312 1.15 -3.21 -5.02
C GLU A 312 1.43 -3.60 -3.57
N ILE A 313 1.73 -2.61 -2.74
CA ILE A 313 2.09 -2.82 -1.33
C ILE A 313 1.10 -2.06 -0.46
N GLY A 314 0.40 -2.78 0.40
CA GLY A 314 -0.55 -2.24 1.36
C GLY A 314 0.03 -2.22 2.78
N LEU A 315 -0.08 -1.09 3.46
CA LEU A 315 0.09 -0.97 4.91
C LEU A 315 -1.24 -0.54 5.54
N ASP A 316 -1.90 -1.50 6.19
CA ASP A 316 -3.25 -1.35 6.70
C ASP A 316 -3.26 -1.09 8.21
N LEU A 317 -3.57 0.14 8.60
CA LEU A 317 -3.85 0.51 9.98
C LEU A 317 -5.35 0.40 10.24
N GLU A 318 -5.77 -0.56 11.06
CA GLU A 318 -7.18 -0.83 11.37
C GLU A 318 -7.47 -0.65 12.87
N PRO A 319 -7.75 0.59 13.33
CA PRO A 319 -8.34 0.81 14.64
C PRO A 319 -9.77 0.28 14.72
N TRP A 320 -10.10 -0.40 15.81
CA TRP A 320 -11.45 -0.91 16.04
C TRP A 320 -11.93 -0.57 17.45
N ALA A 321 -13.24 -0.38 17.59
CA ALA A 321 -13.93 -0.24 18.86
C ALA A 321 -15.20 -1.08 18.84
N GLY A 322 -15.43 -1.84 19.89
CA GLY A 322 -16.60 -2.71 20.00
C GLY A 322 -17.09 -2.78 21.43
N ALA A 323 -18.38 -3.05 21.59
CA ALA A 323 -18.97 -3.27 22.89
C ALA A 323 -19.79 -4.55 22.89
N THR A 324 -19.58 -5.39 23.91
CA THR A 324 -20.45 -6.52 24.17
C THR A 324 -21.54 -6.09 25.13
N LEU A 325 -22.80 -6.19 24.72
CA LEU A 325 -23.95 -5.90 25.58
C LEU A 325 -24.56 -7.21 26.07
N THR A 326 -24.77 -7.32 27.38
CA THR A 326 -25.37 -8.49 28.02
C THR A 326 -26.57 -8.03 28.84
N VAL A 327 -27.75 -8.58 28.54
CA VAL A 327 -28.94 -8.39 29.37
C VAL A 327 -28.81 -9.26 30.61
N ALA A 328 -29.00 -8.65 31.78
CA ALA A 328 -28.99 -9.33 33.06
C ALA A 328 -30.32 -9.10 33.78
N SER A 329 -30.73 -10.10 34.55
CA SER A 329 -31.83 -10.00 35.51
C SER A 329 -31.38 -10.52 36.86
N SER A 330 -31.87 -9.91 37.94
CA SER A 330 -31.55 -10.26 39.31
C SER A 330 -32.78 -10.12 40.20
N SER A 331 -32.87 -10.93 41.26
CA SER A 331 -33.90 -10.78 42.29
C SER A 331 -33.66 -9.56 43.21
N GLY A 332 -32.49 -8.92 43.11
CA GLY A 332 -32.15 -7.63 43.72
C GLY A 332 -31.77 -6.59 42.66
N SER A 333 -30.99 -5.57 43.03
CA SER A 333 -30.44 -4.63 42.04
C SER A 333 -29.49 -5.37 41.09
N VAL A 334 -29.71 -5.23 39.79
CA VAL A 334 -28.88 -5.84 38.74
C VAL A 334 -27.56 -5.09 38.53
N CYS A 335 -27.56 -3.78 38.81
CA CYS A 335 -26.42 -2.88 38.68
C CYS A 335 -26.07 -2.32 40.07
N PRO A 336 -24.81 -2.45 40.53
CA PRO A 336 -24.43 -2.05 41.90
C PRO A 336 -24.69 -0.57 42.20
N ASP A 337 -24.49 0.30 41.22
CA ASP A 337 -24.58 1.76 41.36
C ASP A 337 -25.97 2.32 41.00
N ASP A 338 -26.94 1.44 40.73
CA ASP A 338 -28.31 1.86 40.41
C ASP A 338 -29.08 2.20 41.70
N THR A 339 -29.34 3.48 41.89
CA THR A 339 -30.07 4.02 43.06
C THR A 339 -31.53 3.57 43.12
N GLU A 340 -32.14 3.28 41.97
CA GLU A 340 -33.53 2.85 41.85
C GLU A 340 -33.68 1.33 41.99
N LYS A 341 -32.55 0.61 42.08
CA LYS A 341 -32.46 -0.84 42.34
C LYS A 341 -33.25 -1.70 41.35
N HIS A 342 -33.15 -1.40 40.07
CA HIS A 342 -33.85 -2.15 39.04
C HIS A 342 -33.42 -3.62 38.99
N HIS A 343 -34.40 -4.49 38.76
CA HIS A 343 -34.20 -5.94 38.63
C HIS A 343 -33.72 -6.39 37.25
N PHE A 344 -33.80 -5.50 36.24
CA PHE A 344 -33.37 -5.72 34.87
C PHE A 344 -32.35 -4.66 34.48
N GLY A 345 -31.32 -5.05 33.74
CA GLY A 345 -30.24 -4.13 33.37
C GLY A 345 -29.40 -4.64 32.22
N VAL A 346 -28.68 -3.71 31.61
CA VAL A 346 -27.73 -4.00 30.54
C VAL A 346 -26.32 -3.78 31.08
N LYS A 347 -25.48 -4.80 30.98
CA LYS A 347 -24.03 -4.70 31.19
C LYS A 347 -23.37 -4.48 29.84
N VAL A 348 -22.53 -3.47 29.76
CA VAL A 348 -21.74 -3.16 28.57
C VAL A 348 -20.27 -3.37 28.90
N ALA A 349 -19.61 -4.23 28.13
CA ALA A 349 -18.17 -4.45 28.18
C ALA A 349 -17.53 -3.89 26.91
N PRO A 350 -17.10 -2.62 26.93
CA PRO A 350 -16.43 -2.02 25.79
C PRO A 350 -14.97 -2.49 25.67
N SER A 351 -14.48 -2.53 24.44
CA SER A 351 -13.11 -2.87 24.08
C SER A 351 -12.71 -2.08 22.84
N ALA A 352 -11.43 -1.78 22.72
CA ALA A 352 -10.88 -1.14 21.55
C ALA A 352 -9.50 -1.70 21.26
N GLY A 353 -9.04 -1.55 20.03
CA GLY A 353 -7.73 -2.02 19.63
C GLY A 353 -7.29 -1.44 18.31
N VAL A 354 -6.13 -1.88 17.85
CA VAL A 354 -5.59 -1.54 16.55
C VAL A 354 -4.83 -2.74 16.00
N ASN A 355 -5.08 -3.06 14.75
CA ASN A 355 -4.28 -4.00 13.97
C ASN A 355 -3.49 -3.22 12.93
N LEU A 356 -2.27 -3.68 12.68
CA LEU A 356 -1.42 -3.16 11.62
C LEU A 356 -0.95 -4.34 10.78
N ASN A 357 -1.36 -4.37 9.53
CA ASN A 357 -1.04 -5.44 8.58
C ASN A 357 -0.25 -4.89 7.40
N VAL A 358 0.60 -5.73 6.85
CA VAL A 358 1.33 -5.48 5.60
C VAL A 358 0.91 -6.53 4.60
N GLU A 359 0.56 -6.09 3.40
CA GLU A 359 0.23 -6.95 2.27
C GLU A 359 1.04 -6.55 1.04
N ALA A 360 1.42 -7.50 0.22
CA ALA A 360 2.02 -7.23 -1.08
C ALA A 360 1.53 -8.23 -2.14
N SER A 361 1.30 -7.71 -3.34
CA SER A 361 0.88 -8.46 -4.53
C SER A 361 1.63 -7.97 -5.77
N GLU A 362 1.58 -8.75 -6.83
CA GLU A 362 1.97 -8.27 -8.16
C GLU A 362 0.94 -7.25 -8.66
N ALA A 363 1.38 -6.29 -9.48
CA ALA A 363 0.48 -5.27 -10.01
C ALA A 363 -0.62 -5.91 -10.89
N GLY A 364 -1.88 -5.63 -10.55
CA GLY A 364 -3.07 -6.20 -11.23
C GLY A 364 -3.64 -7.47 -10.61
N ASP A 365 -2.98 -8.05 -9.58
CA ASP A 365 -3.42 -9.25 -8.87
C ASP A 365 -3.66 -8.96 -7.37
N GLU A 366 -4.27 -7.81 -7.05
CA GLU A 366 -4.38 -7.29 -5.68
C GLU A 366 -5.24 -8.18 -4.76
N ASN A 367 -6.04 -9.09 -5.34
CA ASN A 367 -6.88 -10.02 -4.58
C ASN A 367 -6.15 -11.30 -4.15
N GLU A 368 -4.92 -11.52 -4.63
CA GLU A 368 -4.11 -12.69 -4.34
C GLU A 368 -2.70 -12.27 -3.84
N PRO A 369 -2.61 -11.65 -2.65
CA PRO A 369 -1.33 -11.21 -2.12
C PRO A 369 -0.40 -12.39 -1.86
N PHE A 370 0.83 -12.33 -2.37
CA PHE A 370 1.87 -13.32 -2.09
C PHE A 370 2.48 -13.12 -0.68
N LEU A 371 2.25 -11.96 -0.08
CA LEU A 371 2.68 -11.61 1.27
C LEU A 371 1.50 -10.98 2.02
N SER A 372 1.16 -11.52 3.20
CA SER A 372 0.23 -10.89 4.14
C SER A 372 0.69 -11.21 5.57
N LYS A 373 0.98 -10.18 6.37
CA LYS A 373 1.54 -10.33 7.72
C LYS A 373 1.02 -9.25 8.65
N ALA A 374 0.48 -9.65 9.81
CA ALA A 374 0.22 -8.74 10.91
C ALA A 374 1.55 -8.33 11.56
N ILE A 375 1.88 -7.04 11.51
CA ILE A 375 3.12 -6.50 12.08
C ILE A 375 2.93 -5.94 13.50
N ALA A 376 1.71 -5.52 13.86
CA ALA A 376 1.35 -5.18 15.23
C ALA A 376 -0.14 -5.45 15.49
N SER A 377 -0.48 -5.88 16.70
CA SER A 377 -1.87 -5.95 17.17
C SER A 377 -1.93 -5.58 18.64
N LEU A 378 -2.81 -4.64 18.97
CA LEU A 378 -3.04 -4.17 20.34
C LEU A 378 -4.53 -4.25 20.64
N THR A 379 -4.88 -4.91 21.75
CA THR A 379 -6.24 -4.94 22.28
C THR A 379 -6.26 -4.36 23.68
N MET A 380 -7.22 -3.48 23.94
CA MET A 380 -7.38 -2.76 25.20
C MET A 380 -8.82 -2.92 25.72
N PRO A 381 -9.03 -3.56 26.88
CA PRO A 381 -10.33 -3.52 27.53
C PRO A 381 -10.63 -2.09 28.01
N LEU A 382 -11.89 -1.67 27.92
CA LEU A 382 -12.37 -0.39 28.43
C LEU A 382 -13.26 -0.62 29.67
N PRO A 383 -13.40 0.38 30.57
CA PRO A 383 -14.23 0.23 31.76
C PRO A 383 -15.66 -0.20 31.42
N SER A 384 -16.13 -1.25 32.07
CA SER A 384 -17.50 -1.74 31.91
C SER A 384 -18.52 -0.79 32.57
N MET A 385 -19.69 -0.66 31.96
CA MET A 385 -20.82 0.10 32.51
C MET A 385 -22.04 -0.80 32.72
N CYS A 386 -22.91 -0.43 33.65
CA CYS A 386 -24.15 -1.15 33.94
C CYS A 386 -25.27 -0.15 34.16
N THR A 387 -26.36 -0.28 33.42
CA THR A 387 -27.55 0.56 33.58
C THR A 387 -28.76 -0.31 33.86
N GLY A 388 -29.46 -0.02 34.96
CA GLY A 388 -30.74 -0.65 35.30
C GLY A 388 -31.91 0.01 34.55
N PHE A 389 -32.96 -0.76 34.26
CA PHE A 389 -34.19 -0.26 33.64
C PHE A 389 -35.42 -0.99 34.15
N GLU A 390 -36.59 -0.34 34.06
CA GLU A 390 -37.88 -0.95 34.39
C GLU A 390 -38.20 -2.13 33.48
N ALA A 391 -38.98 -3.11 33.96
CA ALA A 391 -39.29 -4.31 33.19
C ALA A 391 -39.82 -3.94 31.78
N PRO A 392 -39.30 -4.56 30.70
CA PRO A 392 -39.77 -4.23 29.36
C PRO A 392 -41.28 -4.50 29.28
N PRO A 393 -42.05 -3.68 28.54
CA PRO A 393 -43.53 -3.70 28.56
C PRO A 393 -44.18 -5.04 28.16
N ASN A 394 -43.39 -6.00 27.67
CA ASN A 394 -43.82 -7.37 27.35
C ASN A 394 -43.40 -8.43 28.39
N ALA A 395 -42.86 -8.05 29.55
CA ALA A 395 -42.56 -8.97 30.66
C ALA A 395 -43.78 -9.25 31.56
N ALA A 396 -45.00 -8.84 31.14
CA ALA A 396 -46.26 -9.23 31.76
C ALA A 396 -46.63 -10.67 31.42
N GLY A 397 -45.76 -11.60 31.81
CA GLY A 397 -45.94 -13.04 31.74
C GLY A 397 -45.40 -13.67 33.01
N SER A 398 -45.87 -13.19 34.17
CA SER A 398 -45.61 -13.83 35.46
C SER A 398 -46.06 -15.30 35.37
N PRO A 399 -45.18 -16.30 35.58
CA PRO A 399 -45.61 -17.67 35.67
C PRO A 399 -46.35 -17.81 37.00
N ARG A 400 -47.68 -17.84 36.89
CA ARG A 400 -48.59 -18.32 37.94
C ARG A 400 -48.01 -19.62 38.51
N LYS A 401 -47.69 -19.62 39.82
CA LYS A 401 -47.31 -20.81 40.59
C LYS A 401 -48.17 -22.00 40.16
N THR A 402 -47.59 -22.90 39.39
CA THR A 402 -48.16 -24.22 39.15
C THR A 402 -47.13 -25.19 39.68
N THR A 403 -47.45 -25.77 40.83
CA THR A 403 -46.67 -26.82 41.47
C THR A 403 -46.78 -28.05 40.58
N THR A 404 -45.83 -28.22 39.66
CA THR A 404 -45.71 -29.46 38.88
C THR A 404 -44.31 -30.00 39.04
N LYS A 405 -44.28 -31.24 39.53
CA LYS A 405 -43.10 -32.07 39.81
C LYS A 405 -42.10 -32.04 38.66
N ALA A 406 -40.83 -32.00 39.03
CA ALA A 406 -39.67 -32.05 38.14
C ALA A 406 -39.70 -33.27 37.21
N THR A 407 -39.49 -32.99 35.91
CA THR A 407 -38.88 -33.93 34.97
C THR A 407 -37.81 -33.15 34.22
N SER A 408 -36.55 -33.53 34.44
CA SER A 408 -35.37 -32.98 33.79
C SER A 408 -35.32 -33.38 32.31
N THR A 409 -35.41 -32.39 31.43
CA THR A 409 -35.03 -32.55 30.02
C THR A 409 -34.09 -31.40 29.66
N PRO A 410 -32.84 -31.66 29.23
CA PRO A 410 -31.88 -30.60 28.94
C PRO A 410 -32.21 -29.93 27.60
N LEU A 411 -32.41 -28.61 27.62
CA LEU A 411 -32.46 -27.75 26.43
C LEU A 411 -31.03 -27.39 25.96
N PRO A 412 -30.82 -27.18 24.65
CA PRO A 412 -29.52 -27.27 24.02
C PRO A 412 -28.61 -26.08 24.38
N ARG A 413 -27.33 -26.39 24.56
CA ARG A 413 -26.25 -25.38 24.60
C ARG A 413 -26.31 -24.55 23.33
N PHE A 414 -26.56 -23.25 23.47
CA PHE A 414 -26.14 -22.28 22.46
C PHE A 414 -24.62 -22.20 22.50
N SER A 415 -23.99 -22.99 21.64
CA SER A 415 -22.58 -22.87 21.30
C SER A 415 -22.35 -21.57 20.54
N THR A 416 -21.31 -20.87 20.96
CA THR A 416 -20.58 -19.81 20.29
C THR A 416 -20.55 -20.00 18.77
N ILE A 417 -21.30 -19.16 18.06
CA ILE A 417 -21.15 -18.86 16.64
C ILE A 417 -21.12 -17.33 16.66
N ILE A 418 -19.95 -16.70 16.70
CA ILE A 418 -19.22 -16.23 15.52
C ILE A 418 -17.73 -16.16 15.91
N SER A 419 -16.94 -17.11 15.42
CA SER A 419 -15.46 -17.06 15.41
C SER A 419 -14.93 -17.70 14.11
N SER A 420 -15.61 -17.46 13.00
CA SER A 420 -15.24 -18.03 11.70
C SER A 420 -15.51 -17.03 10.58
N ILE A 421 -14.67 -15.99 10.53
CA ILE A 421 -14.22 -15.41 9.26
C ILE A 421 -12.72 -15.19 9.48
N VAL A 422 -11.92 -15.57 8.48
CA VAL A 422 -10.46 -15.76 8.47
C VAL A 422 -9.97 -17.09 9.07
N SER A 423 -10.11 -18.15 8.28
CA SER A 423 -9.12 -19.24 8.26
C SER A 423 -8.43 -19.22 6.90
N SER A 424 -7.22 -18.65 6.82
CA SER A 424 -6.26 -18.97 5.78
C SER A 424 -5.40 -20.14 6.24
N THR A 425 -5.26 -21.11 5.35
CA THR A 425 -4.58 -22.40 5.52
C THR A 425 -3.11 -22.24 5.89
N THR A 426 -2.74 -22.66 7.10
CA THR A 426 -1.34 -22.93 7.47
C THR A 426 -1.13 -24.45 7.46
N ALA A 427 -0.46 -24.96 6.42
CA ALA A 427 0.03 -26.34 6.40
C ALA A 427 1.36 -26.39 7.15
N ALA A 428 1.36 -26.95 8.35
CA ALA A 428 2.56 -27.24 9.12
C ALA A 428 3.28 -28.47 8.52
N LEU A 429 4.46 -28.28 7.94
CA LEU A 429 5.36 -29.39 7.65
C LEU A 429 6.02 -29.87 8.93
N THR A 430 5.79 -31.14 9.24
CA THR A 430 6.38 -31.87 10.36
C THR A 430 7.79 -32.32 10.00
N THR A 431 8.73 -31.98 10.88
CA THR A 431 10.10 -32.49 10.91
C THR A 431 10.09 -33.99 11.23
N SER A 432 10.62 -34.80 10.33
CA SER A 432 11.02 -36.19 10.60
C SER A 432 12.48 -36.37 10.23
N THR A 433 13.30 -36.49 11.26
CA THR A 433 14.72 -36.85 11.21
C THR A 433 14.84 -38.36 11.03
N THR A 434 15.59 -38.83 10.02
CA THR A 434 16.55 -39.94 10.16
C THR A 434 17.43 -40.07 8.90
N PRO A 435 18.68 -40.53 9.05
CA PRO A 435 19.75 -40.38 8.05
C PRO A 435 19.89 -41.63 7.15
N ILE A 436 20.62 -41.50 6.02
CA ILE A 436 21.49 -42.49 5.34
C ILE A 436 21.84 -41.89 3.95
N THR A 437 23.06 -41.41 3.74
CA THR A 437 24.23 -42.08 3.12
C THR A 437 24.33 -41.86 1.60
N THR A 438 25.52 -41.41 1.24
CA THR A 438 26.09 -41.07 -0.07
C THR A 438 25.95 -42.10 -1.19
N SER A 439 25.72 -41.63 -2.42
CA SER A 439 26.47 -42.08 -3.60
C SER A 439 26.35 -41.09 -4.78
N PHE A 440 27.50 -40.70 -5.30
CA PHE A 440 27.70 -40.05 -6.59
C PHE A 440 27.14 -40.89 -7.75
N LEU A 441 26.55 -40.26 -8.77
CA LEU A 441 26.84 -40.59 -10.17
C LEU A 441 26.27 -39.55 -11.14
N SER A 442 27.15 -39.13 -12.04
CA SER A 442 26.95 -38.24 -13.17
C SER A 442 26.05 -38.86 -14.25
N SER A 443 25.20 -38.04 -14.89
CA SER A 443 24.84 -38.26 -16.30
C SER A 443 24.22 -37.01 -16.92
N SER A 444 24.64 -36.81 -18.15
CA SER A 444 24.44 -35.69 -19.08
C SER A 444 23.08 -35.66 -19.78
N SER A 445 22.79 -34.49 -20.38
CA SER A 445 21.89 -34.22 -21.54
C SER A 445 20.38 -34.47 -21.29
N SER A 446 19.44 -33.62 -21.72
CA SER A 446 19.34 -32.93 -23.01
C SER A 446 18.34 -31.76 -22.95
N ILE A 447 18.56 -30.81 -23.87
CA ILE A 447 17.76 -29.62 -24.18
C ILE A 447 16.38 -30.04 -24.71
N SER A 448 15.32 -29.35 -24.26
CA SER A 448 14.03 -29.30 -24.94
C SER A 448 13.48 -27.88 -24.91
N SER A 449 13.32 -27.35 -26.11
CA SER A 449 12.76 -26.05 -26.46
C SER A 449 11.31 -25.89 -25.99
N ILE A 450 11.00 -24.80 -25.29
CA ILE A 450 9.62 -24.36 -25.03
C ILE A 450 9.34 -23.09 -25.83
N SER A 451 8.24 -23.16 -26.57
CA SER A 451 7.69 -22.17 -27.48
C SER A 451 7.20 -20.91 -26.76
N ALA A 452 7.52 -19.76 -27.34
CA ALA A 452 7.01 -18.45 -26.95
C ALA A 452 5.47 -18.38 -27.10
N SER A 453 4.78 -18.02 -26.01
CA SER A 453 3.38 -17.59 -26.04
C SER A 453 3.29 -16.07 -26.18
N SER A 454 2.42 -15.63 -27.10
CA SER A 454 2.11 -14.25 -27.45
C SER A 454 1.69 -13.38 -26.26
N PRO A 455 2.05 -12.09 -26.21
CA PRO A 455 1.52 -11.16 -25.21
C PRO A 455 0.06 -10.78 -25.52
N TYR A 456 -0.77 -10.72 -24.46
CA TYR A 456 -2.14 -10.22 -24.48
C TYR A 456 -2.16 -8.67 -24.58
N PRO A 457 -3.21 -8.06 -25.19
CA PRO A 457 -3.32 -6.62 -25.28
C PRO A 457 -3.92 -6.04 -23.98
N TYR A 458 -3.17 -5.16 -23.29
CA TYR A 458 -3.68 -4.44 -22.12
C TYR A 458 -4.41 -3.14 -22.52
N VAL A 459 -5.53 -2.89 -21.83
CA VAL A 459 -6.48 -1.81 -22.10
C VAL A 459 -6.00 -0.51 -21.44
N ARG A 460 -5.70 0.48 -22.29
CA ARG A 460 -5.31 1.84 -21.91
C ARG A 460 -6.44 2.57 -21.15
N ARG A 461 -6.31 2.79 -19.84
CA ARG A 461 -7.21 3.71 -19.09
C ARG A 461 -7.01 5.14 -19.60
N LYS A 462 -8.12 5.79 -19.98
CA LYS A 462 -8.15 7.19 -20.42
C LYS A 462 -7.84 8.12 -19.24
N ARG A 463 -6.78 8.93 -19.37
CA ARG A 463 -6.55 10.11 -18.52
C ARG A 463 -7.65 11.15 -18.78
N HIS A 464 -8.33 11.60 -17.73
CA HIS A 464 -9.14 12.81 -17.78
C HIS A 464 -8.19 14.02 -17.66
N ILE A 465 -8.04 14.76 -18.76
CA ILE A 465 -7.39 16.08 -18.76
C ILE A 465 -8.41 17.08 -18.21
N VAL A 466 -8.13 17.64 -17.03
CA VAL A 466 -8.85 18.79 -16.49
C VAL A 466 -8.38 20.03 -17.26
N ALA A 467 -9.27 20.59 -18.08
CA ALA A 467 -9.03 21.85 -18.78
C ALA A 467 -9.05 23.03 -17.79
N ARG A 468 -7.97 23.82 -17.75
CA ARG A 468 -7.94 25.13 -17.10
C ARG A 468 -8.84 26.13 -17.86
N PRO A 469 -9.58 27.01 -17.17
CA PRO A 469 -10.37 28.05 -17.83
C PRO A 469 -9.48 29.20 -18.29
N ASN A 470 -9.69 29.63 -19.53
CA ASN A 470 -9.07 30.81 -20.14
C ASN A 470 -9.47 32.09 -19.40
N GLY A 471 -8.47 32.90 -19.06
CA GLY A 471 -8.65 34.28 -18.64
C GLY A 471 -9.19 35.15 -19.77
N GLN A 472 -10.24 35.91 -19.46
CA GLN A 472 -10.69 37.05 -20.25
C GLN A 472 -9.89 38.29 -19.85
N ALA A 473 -9.40 39.02 -20.86
CA ALA A 473 -8.90 40.38 -20.73
C ALA A 473 -9.66 41.30 -21.71
N HIS A 474 -10.22 42.37 -21.13
CA HIS A 474 -10.54 43.69 -21.68
C HIS A 474 -11.46 43.86 -22.91
N ALA A 475 -12.62 44.44 -22.64
CA ALA A 475 -12.96 45.78 -23.13
C ALA A 475 -13.33 46.66 -21.92
#